data_AF-A0A7C3KUU7-F1
#
_entry.id   AF-A0A7C3KUU7-F1
#
_cell.length_a   1.000
_cell.length_b   1.000
_cell.length_c   1.000
_cell.angle_alpha   90.00
_cell.angle_beta   90.00
_cell.angle_gamma   90.00
#
_symmetry.space_group_name_H-M   'P 1'
#
loop_
_entity.id
_entity.type
_entity.pdbx_description
1 polymer ?
#
loop_
_entity_poly.entity_id
_entity_poly.type
_entity_poly.pdbx_seq_one_letter_code
_entity_poly.pdbx_strand_id
1 'polypeptide(L)'
;MSCPAKKLLCGVLLCATACLPVPVHAQGFPAITYELQEGSILIDDCLCDRVTIEVPIEGKIVLRRLPVRILGELYDIEEVQILGAGNAFGPYVVTGTGSFYRRASEPDVQNMSITATVNGVPDIEIKAEQVEAKAQWPRIEIQIDEGREPVRDPLHIYSLRIVAKPVSQTWRYEVIEGSRETFEGSFFYDDCDICGRPTIPIPVKGSFLLTDALGDEANPVQHFTVEAFALRTIDETFQYQVDGAGDYEQG
;
A
#
# COMPACT_ATOMS: atom_id res chain seq x y z
N MET A 1 14.11 -37.41 -74.55
CA MET A 1 14.39 -36.11 -73.89
C MET A 1 13.04 -35.55 -73.45
N SER A 2 12.53 -36.01 -72.30
CA SER A 2 12.55 -35.34 -70.99
C SER A 2 11.87 -33.96 -70.99
N CYS A 3 10.65 -33.90 -70.44
CA CYS A 3 10.14 -32.73 -69.70
C CYS A 3 8.95 -33.17 -68.82
N PRO A 4 9.13 -33.40 -67.51
CA PRO A 4 7.99 -33.63 -66.61
C PRO A 4 7.45 -32.29 -66.08
N ALA A 5 6.14 -32.10 -66.24
CA ALA A 5 5.40 -30.96 -65.74
C ALA A 5 5.35 -30.96 -64.20
N LYS A 6 5.95 -29.95 -63.58
CA LYS A 6 5.91 -29.70 -62.13
C LYS A 6 4.63 -28.93 -61.80
N LYS A 7 3.64 -29.61 -61.18
CA LYS A 7 2.47 -28.95 -60.58
C LYS A 7 2.90 -28.29 -59.26
N LEU A 8 2.96 -26.96 -59.25
CA LEU A 8 3.07 -26.17 -58.02
C LEU A 8 1.69 -26.18 -57.33
N LEU A 9 1.56 -26.91 -56.21
CA LEU A 9 0.47 -26.68 -55.27
C LEU A 9 0.84 -25.46 -54.41
N CYS A 10 0.15 -24.35 -54.64
CA CYS A 10 0.18 -23.18 -53.76
C CYS A 10 -0.78 -23.46 -52.59
N GLY A 11 -0.25 -23.97 -51.48
CA GLY A 11 -0.99 -24.15 -50.25
C GLY A 11 -1.14 -22.80 -49.54
N VAL A 12 -2.32 -22.19 -49.63
CA VAL A 12 -2.70 -21.02 -48.84
C VAL A 12 -2.90 -21.50 -47.39
N LEU A 13 -1.88 -21.36 -46.57
CA LEU A 13 -1.96 -21.61 -45.14
C LEU A 13 -2.63 -20.38 -44.50
N LEU A 14 -3.96 -20.42 -44.35
CA LEU A 14 -4.69 -19.47 -43.52
C LEU A 14 -4.25 -19.69 -42.06
N CYS A 15 -3.34 -18.84 -41.58
CA CYS A 15 -3.03 -18.73 -40.17
C CYS A 15 -4.22 -18.03 -39.50
N ALA A 16 -5.20 -18.83 -39.07
CA ALA A 16 -6.28 -18.36 -38.20
C ALA A 16 -5.68 -18.07 -36.83
N THR A 17 -5.09 -16.89 -36.68
CA THR A 17 -4.58 -16.39 -35.40
C THR A 17 -5.79 -16.18 -34.50
N ALA A 18 -6.04 -17.15 -33.61
CA ALA A 18 -7.02 -17.01 -32.56
C ALA A 18 -6.56 -15.87 -31.64
N CYS A 19 -7.18 -14.70 -31.79
CA CYS A 19 -7.12 -13.65 -30.78
C CYS A 19 -7.81 -14.19 -29.53
N LEU A 20 -7.05 -14.83 -28.65
CA LEU A 20 -7.51 -15.09 -27.29
C LEU A 20 -7.71 -13.72 -26.63
N PRO A 21 -8.90 -13.43 -26.08
CA PRO A 21 -9.11 -12.19 -25.34
C PRO A 21 -8.14 -12.18 -24.16
N VAL A 22 -7.24 -11.19 -24.14
CA VAL A 22 -6.44 -10.92 -22.96
C VAL A 22 -7.43 -10.61 -21.84
N PRO A 23 -7.40 -11.30 -20.69
CA PRO A 23 -8.26 -10.97 -19.58
C PRO A 23 -7.94 -9.54 -19.16
N VAL A 24 -8.89 -8.64 -19.45
CA VAL A 24 -8.93 -7.30 -18.87
C VAL A 24 -9.10 -7.52 -17.38
N HIS A 25 -7.97 -7.57 -16.67
CA HIS A 25 -8.00 -7.49 -15.22
C HIS A 25 -8.61 -6.12 -14.92
N ALA A 26 -9.80 -6.12 -14.31
CA ALA A 26 -10.32 -4.91 -13.70
C ALA A 26 -9.20 -4.39 -12.79
N GLN A 27 -8.64 -3.22 -13.11
CA GLN A 27 -7.57 -2.60 -12.34
C GLN A 27 -8.16 -2.25 -10.97
N GLY A 28 -7.95 -3.15 -10.00
CA GLY A 28 -8.16 -2.85 -8.59
C GLY A 28 -7.09 -1.88 -8.11
N PHE A 29 -7.40 -1.10 -7.08
CA PHE A 29 -6.40 -0.32 -6.38
C PHE A 29 -5.35 -1.27 -5.76
N PRO A 30 -4.09 -0.83 -5.63
CA PRO A 30 -3.08 -1.61 -4.93
C PRO A 30 -3.50 -1.87 -3.48
N ALA A 31 -3.02 -2.98 -2.90
CA ALA A 31 -3.24 -3.26 -1.49
C ALA A 31 -2.18 -2.55 -0.64
N ILE A 32 -2.60 -1.91 0.45
CA ILE A 32 -1.74 -1.20 1.40
C ILE A 32 -1.64 -2.02 2.68
N THR A 33 -0.41 -2.24 3.14
CA THR A 33 -0.18 -2.86 4.44
C THR A 33 -0.21 -1.80 5.54
N TYR A 34 -0.97 -2.07 6.59
CA TYR A 34 -1.05 -1.29 7.81
C TYR A 34 -0.37 -2.06 8.93
N GLU A 35 0.65 -1.48 9.55
CA GLU A 35 1.29 -2.05 10.73
C GLU A 35 0.60 -1.58 12.00
N LEU A 36 0.33 -2.53 12.91
CA LEU A 36 -0.16 -2.22 14.24
C LEU A 36 0.89 -1.43 15.01
N GLN A 37 0.41 -0.38 15.67
CA GLN A 37 1.20 0.55 16.47
C GLN A 37 0.94 0.29 17.96
N GLU A 38 1.78 0.89 18.80
CA GLU A 38 1.58 0.94 20.25
C GLU A 38 0.17 1.45 20.58
N GLY A 39 -0.45 0.80 21.57
CA GLY A 39 -1.85 1.04 21.96
C GLY A 39 -2.86 0.12 21.27
N SER A 40 -2.42 -0.72 20.32
CA SER A 40 -3.23 -1.84 19.84
C SER A 40 -3.31 -2.93 20.91
N ILE A 41 -4.53 -3.36 21.24
CA ILE A 41 -4.81 -4.29 22.35
C ILE A 41 -5.87 -5.31 21.93
N LEU A 42 -5.67 -6.58 22.29
CA LEU A 42 -6.70 -7.61 22.32
C LEU A 42 -7.26 -7.72 23.73
N ILE A 43 -8.58 -7.75 23.83
CA ILE A 43 -9.32 -7.95 25.07
C ILE A 43 -10.05 -9.29 24.96
N ASP A 44 -9.80 -10.20 25.90
CA ASP A 44 -10.48 -11.49 26.05
C ASP A 44 -11.28 -11.46 27.35
N ASP A 45 -12.60 -11.30 27.21
CA ASP A 45 -13.57 -11.20 28.30
C ASP A 45 -14.42 -12.47 28.41
N CYS A 46 -15.30 -12.57 29.41
CA CYS A 46 -16.28 -13.66 29.50
C CYS A 46 -17.57 -13.24 30.22
N LEU A 47 -18.62 -14.05 30.08
CA LEU A 47 -19.80 -14.00 30.95
C LEU A 47 -19.61 -14.91 32.17
N CYS A 48 -18.47 -14.75 32.84
CA CYS A 48 -18.03 -15.58 33.96
C CYS A 48 -17.22 -14.73 34.96
N ASP A 49 -16.83 -15.29 36.10
CA ASP A 49 -16.05 -14.56 37.13
C ASP A 49 -14.55 -14.45 36.80
N ARG A 50 -14.13 -14.74 35.55
CA ARG A 50 -12.74 -14.58 35.11
C ARG A 50 -12.47 -13.08 34.91
N VAL A 51 -11.34 -12.61 35.43
CA VAL A 51 -10.86 -11.25 35.18
C VAL A 51 -10.57 -11.08 33.69
N THR A 52 -11.03 -9.98 33.10
CA THR A 52 -10.74 -9.59 31.72
C THR A 52 -9.25 -9.57 31.45
N ILE A 53 -8.84 -10.16 30.33
CA ILE A 53 -7.44 -10.24 29.92
C ILE A 53 -7.19 -9.22 28.82
N GLU A 54 -6.31 -8.26 29.07
CA GLU A 54 -5.86 -7.28 28.08
C GLU A 54 -4.44 -7.59 27.65
N VAL A 55 -4.22 -7.72 26.35
CA VAL A 55 -2.94 -8.12 25.76
C VAL A 55 -2.52 -7.12 24.69
N PRO A 56 -1.35 -6.47 24.82
CA PRO A 56 -0.77 -5.70 23.73
C PRO A 56 -0.53 -6.61 22.52
N ILE A 57 -0.89 -6.10 21.34
CA ILE A 57 -0.78 -6.85 20.09
C ILE A 57 0.11 -6.14 19.07
N GLU A 58 0.79 -6.94 18.26
CA GLU A 58 1.60 -6.54 17.12
C GLU A 58 1.13 -7.28 15.86
N GLY A 59 1.51 -6.78 14.68
CA GLY A 59 1.15 -7.42 13.42
C GLY A 59 0.69 -6.41 12.36
N LYS A 60 -0.14 -6.88 11.44
CA LYS A 60 -0.54 -6.09 10.26
C LYS A 60 -1.96 -6.40 9.77
N ILE A 61 -2.49 -5.44 9.03
CA ILE A 61 -3.75 -5.52 8.29
C ILE A 61 -3.48 -5.08 6.85
N VAL A 62 -3.97 -5.81 5.85
CA VAL A 62 -3.82 -5.45 4.44
C VAL A 62 -5.16 -4.95 3.90
N LEU A 63 -5.21 -3.70 3.45
CA LEU A 63 -6.40 -3.06 2.91
C LEU A 63 -6.30 -2.90 1.40
N ARG A 64 -7.34 -3.28 0.66
CA ARG A 64 -7.48 -2.95 -0.76
C ARG A 64 -8.73 -2.11 -0.97
N ARG A 65 -8.57 -0.91 -1.52
CA ARG A 65 -9.72 -0.07 -1.87
C ARG A 65 -10.55 -0.70 -2.98
N LEU A 66 -11.87 -0.68 -2.82
CA LEU A 66 -12.81 -1.18 -3.81
C LEU A 66 -13.28 -0.03 -4.73
N PRO A 67 -13.39 -0.26 -6.05
CA PRO A 67 -13.83 0.76 -7.02
C PRO A 67 -15.35 0.94 -7.01
N VAL A 68 -15.93 1.19 -5.84
CA VAL A 68 -17.38 1.36 -5.65
C VAL A 68 -17.74 2.84 -5.56
N ARG A 69 -18.86 3.23 -6.16
CA ARG A 69 -19.38 4.60 -6.14
C ARG A 69 -20.42 4.75 -5.03
N ILE A 70 -19.95 4.79 -3.78
CA ILE A 70 -20.77 5.07 -2.60
C ILE A 70 -20.32 6.39 -1.95
N LEU A 71 -21.10 6.92 -1.02
CA LEU A 71 -20.63 8.02 -0.19
C LEU A 71 -19.50 7.50 0.71
N GLY A 72 -18.27 7.93 0.49
CA GLY A 72 -17.09 7.46 1.23
C GLY A 72 -16.28 6.40 0.48
N GLU A 73 -15.41 5.72 1.21
CA GLU A 73 -14.43 4.77 0.71
C GLU A 73 -14.64 3.41 1.37
N LEU A 74 -14.69 2.36 0.55
CA LEU A 74 -14.83 0.99 1.00
C LEU A 74 -13.55 0.23 0.67
N TYR A 75 -13.07 -0.51 1.64
CA TYR A 75 -11.87 -1.33 1.56
C TYR A 75 -12.23 -2.78 1.89
N ASP A 76 -11.66 -3.68 1.11
CA ASP A 76 -11.55 -5.09 1.45
C ASP A 76 -10.37 -5.27 2.41
N ILE A 77 -10.58 -6.00 3.50
CA ILE A 77 -9.50 -6.42 4.40
C ILE A 77 -9.06 -7.81 3.92
N GLU A 78 -8.00 -7.84 3.15
CA GLU A 78 -7.53 -9.07 2.49
C GLU A 78 -6.82 -10.02 3.46
N GLU A 79 -6.20 -9.43 4.49
CA GLU A 79 -5.39 -10.16 5.44
C GLU A 79 -5.34 -9.41 6.77
N VAL A 80 -5.62 -10.14 7.84
CA VAL A 80 -5.32 -9.75 9.23
C VAL A 80 -4.33 -10.77 9.75
N GLN A 81 -3.21 -10.31 10.32
CA GLN A 81 -2.24 -11.15 11.01
C GLN A 81 -1.80 -10.42 12.28
N ILE A 82 -2.25 -10.90 13.43
CA ILE A 82 -2.02 -10.27 14.71
C ILE A 82 -1.47 -11.30 15.70
N LEU A 83 -0.45 -10.91 16.45
CA LEU A 83 0.16 -11.67 17.51
C LEU A 83 0.04 -10.90 18.82
N GLY A 84 -0.39 -11.58 19.87
CA GLY A 84 -0.40 -11.05 21.23
C GLY A 84 0.46 -11.91 22.14
N ALA A 85 1.24 -11.27 23.02
CA ALA A 85 1.92 -11.94 24.12
C ALA A 85 0.87 -12.53 25.06
N GLY A 86 0.46 -13.76 24.79
CA GLY A 86 -0.70 -14.34 25.45
C GLY A 86 -0.45 -14.71 26.91
N ASN A 87 -1.30 -15.56 27.47
CA ASN A 87 -1.33 -15.83 28.90
C ASN A 87 -0.71 -17.21 29.22
N ALA A 88 -1.02 -17.77 30.39
CA ALA A 88 -0.59 -19.12 30.80
C ALA A 88 -0.96 -20.23 29.79
N PHE A 89 -1.88 -19.97 28.86
CA PHE A 89 -2.37 -20.92 27.86
C PHE A 89 -1.71 -20.75 26.47
N GLY A 90 -0.76 -19.81 26.33
CA GLY A 90 -0.02 -19.57 25.09
C GLY A 90 -0.33 -18.22 24.44
N PRO A 91 0.34 -17.89 23.33
CA PRO A 91 0.16 -16.63 22.62
C PRO A 91 -1.23 -16.53 21.98
N TYR A 92 -1.72 -15.29 21.80
CA TYR A 92 -2.88 -15.06 20.93
C TYR A 92 -2.40 -14.93 19.49
N VAL A 93 -3.00 -15.71 18.59
CA VAL A 93 -2.80 -15.62 17.14
C VAL A 93 -4.16 -15.33 16.52
N VAL A 94 -4.30 -14.16 15.89
CA VAL A 94 -5.51 -13.77 15.19
C VAL A 94 -5.21 -13.64 13.70
N THR A 95 -5.94 -14.38 12.89
CA THR A 95 -5.91 -14.26 11.43
C THR A 95 -7.32 -14.01 10.90
N GLY A 96 -7.48 -13.33 9.78
CA GLY A 96 -8.82 -13.10 9.25
C GLY A 96 -8.86 -12.25 8.00
N THR A 97 -10.09 -11.96 7.58
CA THR A 97 -10.42 -11.07 6.48
C THR A 97 -11.65 -10.25 6.86
N GLY A 98 -12.05 -9.28 6.04
CA GLY A 98 -13.16 -8.43 6.42
C GLY A 98 -13.38 -7.23 5.51
N SER A 99 -14.01 -6.20 6.06
CA SER A 99 -14.22 -4.94 5.37
C SER A 99 -13.98 -3.75 6.30
N PHE A 100 -13.52 -2.66 5.71
CA PHE A 100 -13.38 -1.39 6.37
C PHE A 100 -14.04 -0.33 5.50
N TYR A 101 -14.92 0.48 6.08
CA TYR A 101 -15.49 1.61 5.37
C TYR A 101 -15.32 2.89 6.15
N ARG A 102 -15.03 3.97 5.42
CA ARG A 102 -14.82 5.29 5.97
C ARG A 102 -15.55 6.33 5.15
N ARG A 103 -16.10 7.33 5.82
CA ARG A 103 -16.74 8.47 5.21
C ARG A 103 -16.10 9.73 5.77
N ALA A 104 -15.26 10.34 4.95
CA ALA A 104 -14.67 11.66 5.22
C ALA A 104 -15.77 12.75 5.16
N SER A 105 -16.57 12.83 6.21
CA SER A 105 -17.58 13.86 6.45
C SER A 105 -17.27 14.61 7.75
N GLU A 106 -18.12 15.57 8.14
CA GLU A 106 -18.13 16.14 9.48
C GLU A 106 -19.37 15.61 10.22
N PRO A 107 -19.24 14.70 11.20
CA PRO A 107 -18.00 14.09 11.68
C PRO A 107 -17.45 13.02 10.71
N ASP A 108 -16.15 12.74 10.82
CA ASP A 108 -15.48 11.66 10.08
C ASP A 108 -15.88 10.34 10.75
N VAL A 109 -16.48 9.43 9.98
CA VAL A 109 -17.02 8.19 10.53
C VAL A 109 -16.44 6.97 9.81
N GLN A 110 -16.26 5.90 10.56
CA GLN A 110 -15.68 4.65 10.10
C GLN A 110 -16.40 3.45 10.70
N ASN A 111 -16.36 2.32 10.01
CA ASN A 111 -16.79 1.03 10.51
C ASN A 111 -15.82 -0.06 10.04
N MET A 112 -15.77 -1.15 10.78
CA MET A 112 -14.90 -2.27 10.47
C MET A 112 -15.60 -3.55 10.87
N SER A 113 -15.49 -4.58 10.05
CA SER A 113 -15.98 -5.92 10.33
C SER A 113 -14.89 -6.91 9.94
N ILE A 114 -14.48 -7.76 10.86
CA ILE A 114 -13.47 -8.79 10.64
C ILE A 114 -14.10 -10.14 10.98
N THR A 115 -13.99 -11.10 10.06
CA THR A 115 -14.22 -12.52 10.34
C THR A 115 -12.86 -13.13 10.66
N ALA A 116 -12.65 -13.44 11.93
CA ALA A 116 -11.39 -13.84 12.50
C ALA A 116 -11.35 -15.34 12.87
N THR A 117 -10.14 -15.87 12.90
CA THR A 117 -9.75 -17.09 13.59
C THR A 117 -8.83 -16.71 14.74
N VAL A 118 -9.21 -17.04 15.97
CA VAL A 118 -8.42 -16.75 17.18
C VAL A 118 -7.96 -18.07 17.78
N ASN A 119 -6.64 -18.28 17.87
CA ASN A 119 -6.05 -19.52 18.41
C ASN A 119 -6.61 -20.80 17.78
N GLY A 120 -6.91 -20.75 16.47
CA GLY A 120 -7.48 -21.86 15.71
C GLY A 120 -9.00 -22.02 15.80
N VAL A 121 -9.71 -21.15 16.54
CA VAL A 121 -11.17 -21.11 16.59
C VAL A 121 -11.68 -20.20 15.48
N PRO A 122 -12.35 -20.72 14.42
CA PRO A 122 -12.75 -19.94 13.25
C PRO A 122 -14.07 -19.18 13.46
N ASP A 123 -14.41 -18.37 12.46
CA ASP A 123 -15.71 -17.70 12.27
C ASP A 123 -16.13 -16.79 13.44
N ILE A 124 -15.16 -16.09 14.03
CA ILE A 124 -15.39 -15.08 15.07
C ILE A 124 -15.64 -13.74 14.36
N GLU A 125 -16.88 -13.27 14.36
CA GLU A 125 -17.25 -11.97 13.78
C GLU A 125 -16.99 -10.86 14.80
N ILE A 126 -16.03 -9.97 14.53
CA ILE A 126 -15.68 -8.82 15.39
C ILE A 126 -15.94 -7.55 14.59
N LYS A 127 -16.81 -6.66 15.08
CA LYS A 127 -17.26 -5.48 14.32
C LYS A 127 -17.42 -4.23 15.16
N ALA A 128 -17.35 -3.09 14.50
CA ALA A 128 -17.81 -1.81 15.01
C ALA A 128 -18.79 -1.18 14.03
N GLU A 129 -19.96 -0.83 14.54
CA GLU A 129 -20.99 -0.14 13.75
C GLU A 129 -20.80 1.36 13.88
N GLN A 130 -20.42 2.00 12.76
CA GLN A 130 -20.32 3.45 12.54
C GLN A 130 -19.86 4.26 13.77
N VAL A 131 -18.55 4.33 13.97
CA VAL A 131 -17.90 5.11 15.03
C VAL A 131 -17.20 6.33 14.46
N GLU A 132 -17.08 7.39 15.25
CA GLU A 132 -16.29 8.57 14.88
C GLU A 132 -14.79 8.22 14.81
N ALA A 133 -14.12 8.71 13.78
CA ALA A 133 -12.68 8.52 13.61
C ALA A 133 -11.91 9.37 14.63
N LYS A 134 -11.10 8.71 15.47
CA LYS A 134 -10.29 9.38 16.51
C LYS A 134 -8.91 9.81 16.02
N ALA A 135 -8.49 9.32 14.86
CA ALA A 135 -7.19 9.58 14.28
C ALA A 135 -7.33 10.21 12.89
N GLN A 136 -6.39 11.08 12.52
CA GLN A 136 -6.32 11.63 11.18
C GLN A 136 -5.86 10.56 10.19
N TRP A 137 -6.56 10.44 9.06
CA TRP A 137 -6.15 9.59 7.95
C TRP A 137 -4.75 9.93 7.44
N PRO A 138 -3.93 8.94 7.07
CA PRO A 138 -4.26 7.52 6.91
C PRO A 138 -4.13 6.66 8.15
N ARG A 139 -3.96 7.23 9.35
CA ARG A 139 -3.92 6.44 10.59
C ARG A 139 -5.31 5.92 10.95
N ILE A 140 -5.40 4.65 11.31
CA ILE A 140 -6.63 4.01 11.81
C ILE A 140 -6.54 3.92 13.34
N GLU A 141 -7.59 4.36 14.02
CA GLU A 141 -7.82 4.07 15.44
C GLU A 141 -9.28 3.68 15.64
N ILE A 142 -9.54 2.42 15.91
CA ILE A 142 -10.90 1.86 16.04
C ILE A 142 -10.94 0.76 17.10
N GLN A 143 -12.06 0.65 17.81
CA GLN A 143 -12.36 -0.49 18.67
C GLN A 143 -13.50 -1.28 18.05
N ILE A 144 -13.31 -2.59 17.90
CA ILE A 144 -14.28 -3.55 17.36
C ILE A 144 -14.53 -4.65 18.40
N ASP A 145 -15.75 -5.18 18.44
CA ASP A 145 -16.19 -6.15 19.46
C ASP A 145 -16.94 -7.33 18.81
N GLU A 146 -16.81 -8.55 19.36
CA GLU A 146 -17.58 -9.74 18.91
C GLU A 146 -19.10 -9.58 19.11
N GLY A 147 -19.50 -8.61 19.93
CA GLY A 147 -20.86 -8.46 20.40
C GLY A 147 -21.18 -9.44 21.52
N ARG A 148 -22.30 -9.20 22.22
CA ARG A 148 -22.73 -10.00 23.37
C ARG A 148 -24.05 -10.75 23.14
N GLU A 149 -24.68 -10.60 21.96
CA GLU A 149 -25.95 -11.27 21.67
C GLU A 149 -26.07 -11.60 20.16
N PRO A 150 -26.24 -12.88 19.78
CA PRO A 150 -26.05 -14.07 20.61
C PRO A 150 -24.57 -14.29 20.95
N VAL A 151 -24.26 -14.69 22.19
CA VAL A 151 -22.88 -15.07 22.54
C VAL A 151 -22.54 -16.42 21.92
N ARG A 152 -21.48 -16.46 21.11
CA ARG A 152 -20.94 -17.68 20.51
C ARG A 152 -20.26 -18.57 21.56
N ASP A 153 -19.41 -17.97 22.39
CA ASP A 153 -18.69 -18.64 23.48
C ASP A 153 -18.74 -17.80 24.77
N PRO A 154 -19.48 -18.21 25.81
CA PRO A 154 -19.59 -17.43 27.04
C PRO A 154 -18.28 -17.36 27.84
N LEU A 155 -17.28 -18.19 27.51
CA LEU A 155 -15.97 -18.15 28.15
C LEU A 155 -15.00 -17.22 27.45
N HIS A 156 -15.27 -16.83 26.20
CA HIS A 156 -14.41 -16.02 25.37
C HIS A 156 -15.23 -15.04 24.52
N ILE A 157 -15.17 -13.76 24.90
CA ILE A 157 -15.73 -12.64 24.15
C ILE A 157 -14.57 -11.74 23.76
N TYR A 158 -14.28 -11.68 22.46
CA TYR A 158 -13.13 -10.94 21.97
C TYR A 158 -13.48 -9.51 21.57
N SER A 159 -12.61 -8.58 21.93
CA SER A 159 -12.58 -7.21 21.40
C SER A 159 -11.18 -6.85 20.96
N LEU A 160 -11.06 -6.01 19.93
CA LEU A 160 -9.79 -5.49 19.44
C LEU A 160 -9.84 -3.97 19.43
N ARG A 161 -8.87 -3.34 20.08
CA ARG A 161 -8.49 -1.95 19.80
C ARG A 161 -7.36 -1.98 18.79
N ILE A 162 -7.61 -1.45 17.60
CA ILE A 162 -6.66 -1.38 16.50
C ILE A 162 -6.17 0.05 16.40
N VAL A 163 -4.86 0.24 16.55
CA VAL A 163 -4.16 1.49 16.23
C VAL A 163 -3.15 1.17 15.16
N ALA A 164 -3.37 1.62 13.92
CA ALA A 164 -2.54 1.19 12.79
C ALA A 164 -2.14 2.36 11.89
N LYS A 165 -0.97 2.25 11.26
CA LYS A 165 -0.52 3.19 10.23
C LYS A 165 -0.11 2.43 8.99
N PRO A 166 -0.36 2.99 7.80
CA PRO A 166 0.16 2.39 6.57
C PRO A 166 1.69 2.35 6.59
N VAL A 167 2.25 1.27 6.06
CA VAL A 167 3.69 1.12 5.81
C VAL A 167 4.00 1.89 4.53
N SER A 168 4.80 2.94 4.66
CA SER A 168 5.30 3.67 3.50
C SER A 168 6.27 2.78 2.72
N GLN A 169 6.03 2.65 1.41
CA GLN A 169 6.99 2.03 0.54
C GLN A 169 8.02 3.07 0.13
N THR A 170 9.30 2.76 0.35
CA THR A 170 10.43 3.61 -0.03
C THR A 170 11.28 2.88 -1.06
N TRP A 171 11.53 3.54 -2.19
CA TRP A 171 12.37 3.06 -3.26
C TRP A 171 13.62 3.91 -3.37
N ARG A 172 14.78 3.26 -3.58
CA ARG A 172 16.01 3.97 -3.92
C ARG A 172 16.15 4.05 -5.43
N TYR A 173 16.27 5.25 -5.96
CA TYR A 173 16.56 5.52 -7.35
C TYR A 173 18.00 5.96 -7.51
N GLU A 174 18.67 5.41 -8.52
CA GLU A 174 19.96 5.89 -9.00
C GLU A 174 19.73 6.77 -10.22
N VAL A 175 20.40 7.93 -10.24
CA VAL A 175 20.37 8.83 -11.37
C VAL A 175 21.24 8.26 -12.50
N ILE A 176 20.67 8.21 -13.70
CA ILE A 176 21.41 7.77 -14.89
C ILE A 176 22.46 8.82 -15.24
N GLU A 177 23.73 8.45 -15.18
CA GLU A 177 24.84 9.35 -15.43
C GLU A 177 24.75 10.00 -16.81
N GLY A 178 24.93 11.33 -16.87
CA GLY A 178 24.91 12.09 -18.10
C GLY A 178 26.18 11.89 -18.95
N SER A 179 26.03 11.83 -20.27
CA SER A 179 27.13 11.79 -21.25
C SER A 179 27.17 13.06 -22.10
N ARG A 180 28.28 13.80 -22.08
CA ARG A 180 28.43 15.01 -22.92
C ARG A 180 28.55 14.71 -24.41
N GLU A 181 28.99 13.52 -24.78
CA GLU A 181 29.15 13.14 -26.19
C GLU A 181 27.80 12.84 -26.83
N THR A 182 26.91 12.17 -26.09
CA THR A 182 25.60 11.75 -26.60
C THR A 182 24.45 12.64 -26.14
N PHE A 183 24.68 13.50 -25.14
CA PHE A 183 23.65 14.28 -24.44
C PHE A 183 22.52 13.42 -23.85
N GLU A 184 22.83 12.17 -23.50
CA GLU A 184 21.90 11.25 -22.83
C GLU A 184 22.17 11.22 -21.32
N GLY A 185 21.15 10.83 -20.54
CA GLY A 185 21.23 10.73 -19.08
C GLY A 185 20.78 12.01 -18.36
N SER A 186 21.28 12.23 -17.14
CA SER A 186 20.88 13.35 -16.30
C SER A 186 21.93 14.46 -16.24
N PHE A 187 21.45 15.70 -16.32
CA PHE A 187 22.27 16.91 -16.32
C PHE A 187 21.74 17.92 -15.31
N PHE A 188 22.66 18.60 -14.64
CA PHE A 188 22.41 19.85 -13.94
C PHE A 188 22.68 21.01 -14.89
N TYR A 189 21.73 21.92 -15.03
CA TYR A 189 21.87 23.08 -15.90
C TYR A 189 22.29 24.29 -15.05
N ASP A 190 23.55 24.68 -15.18
CA ASP A 190 24.07 25.89 -14.56
C ASP A 190 23.74 27.08 -15.46
N ASP A 191 22.65 27.78 -15.12
CA ASP A 191 22.17 28.96 -15.84
C ASP A 191 22.39 30.24 -15.02
N CYS A 192 22.68 31.34 -15.72
CA CYS A 192 22.83 32.65 -15.11
C CYS A 192 22.32 33.72 -16.09
N ASP A 193 20.99 33.79 -16.20
CA ASP A 193 20.27 34.73 -17.05
C ASP A 193 20.73 36.18 -16.87
N ILE A 194 20.99 36.60 -15.62
CA ILE A 194 21.36 37.98 -15.29
C ILE A 194 22.77 38.34 -15.80
N CYS A 195 23.68 37.38 -15.89
CA CYS A 195 25.06 37.63 -16.29
C CYS A 195 25.33 37.34 -17.78
N GLY A 196 24.34 36.88 -18.54
CA GLY A 196 24.48 36.55 -19.97
C GLY A 196 25.43 35.39 -20.24
N ARG A 197 25.76 34.60 -19.21
CA ARG A 197 26.55 33.37 -19.38
C ARG A 197 25.66 32.32 -20.05
N PRO A 198 26.15 31.60 -21.07
CA PRO A 198 25.35 30.53 -21.67
C PRO A 198 25.04 29.44 -20.64
N THR A 199 23.84 28.87 -20.73
CA THR A 199 23.43 27.69 -19.94
C THR A 199 24.40 26.52 -20.19
N ILE A 200 25.01 25.99 -19.13
CA ILE A 200 25.98 24.89 -19.23
C ILE A 200 25.33 23.59 -18.72
N PRO A 201 25.13 22.56 -19.57
CA PRO A 201 24.71 21.24 -19.09
C PRO A 201 25.92 20.50 -18.47
N ILE A 202 25.78 20.13 -17.21
CA ILE A 202 26.84 19.45 -16.45
C ILE A 202 26.33 18.06 -16.06
N PRO A 203 26.98 16.98 -16.49
CA PRO A 203 26.52 15.63 -16.19
C PRO A 203 26.58 15.38 -14.68
N VAL A 204 25.53 14.77 -14.15
CA VAL A 204 25.40 14.44 -12.73
C VAL A 204 25.21 12.96 -12.50
N LYS A 205 25.58 12.54 -11.29
CA LYS A 205 25.30 11.22 -10.72
C LYS A 205 24.81 11.38 -9.30
N GLY A 206 24.17 10.35 -8.78
CA GLY A 206 23.67 10.37 -7.41
C GLY A 206 22.47 9.47 -7.24
N SER A 207 21.81 9.63 -6.10
CA SER A 207 20.63 8.85 -5.76
C SER A 207 19.64 9.70 -4.99
N PHE A 208 18.40 9.24 -4.95
CA PHE A 208 17.39 9.74 -4.04
C PHE A 208 16.50 8.60 -3.57
N LEU A 209 15.79 8.83 -2.46
CA LEU A 209 14.72 7.97 -2.00
C LEU A 209 13.39 8.57 -2.45
N LEU A 210 12.51 7.72 -2.95
CA LEU A 210 11.14 8.07 -3.29
C LEU A 210 10.24 7.30 -2.33
N THR A 211 9.44 7.99 -1.54
CA THR A 211 8.53 7.40 -0.56
C THR A 211 7.11 7.72 -0.96
N ASP A 212 6.23 6.72 -1.03
CA ASP A 212 4.81 6.94 -1.33
C ASP A 212 4.17 7.84 -0.26
N ALA A 213 3.59 8.96 -0.68
CA ALA A 213 2.89 9.88 0.20
C ALA A 213 1.47 9.33 0.42
N LEU A 214 1.39 8.39 1.36
CA LEU A 214 0.14 7.77 1.80
C LEU A 214 -0.84 8.87 2.26
N GLY A 215 -1.89 9.15 1.49
CA GLY A 215 -2.82 10.20 1.92
C GLY A 215 -3.92 10.69 0.99
N ASP A 216 -3.88 10.46 -0.33
CA ASP A 216 -4.90 11.03 -1.21
C ASP A 216 -5.24 10.14 -2.43
N GLU A 217 -5.71 8.91 -2.18
CA GLU A 217 -6.10 7.98 -3.25
C GLU A 217 -7.34 8.44 -4.05
N ALA A 218 -8.02 9.51 -3.62
CA ALA A 218 -9.06 10.14 -4.43
C ALA A 218 -8.49 10.92 -5.62
N ASN A 219 -7.18 11.20 -5.62
CA ASN A 219 -6.48 11.88 -6.69
C ASN A 219 -5.93 10.85 -7.70
N PRO A 220 -6.19 10.98 -9.01
CA PRO A 220 -5.48 10.18 -10.03
C PRO A 220 -3.98 10.41 -10.03
N VAL A 221 -3.51 11.49 -9.40
CA VAL A 221 -2.10 11.80 -9.21
C VAL A 221 -1.58 11.06 -7.98
N GLN A 222 -0.57 10.21 -8.17
CA GLN A 222 0.23 9.65 -7.09
C GLN A 222 1.18 10.72 -6.57
N HIS A 223 1.17 10.92 -5.26
CA HIS A 223 2.08 11.83 -4.58
C HIS A 223 3.19 11.02 -3.93
N PHE A 224 4.42 11.51 -4.03
CA PHE A 224 5.59 10.92 -3.41
C PHE A 224 6.40 12.01 -2.71
N THR A 225 7.05 11.65 -1.62
CA THR A 225 8.09 12.47 -1.02
C THR A 225 9.44 12.02 -1.57
N VAL A 226 10.23 12.98 -2.06
CA VAL A 226 11.62 12.80 -2.45
C VAL A 226 12.50 13.12 -1.24
N GLU A 227 13.22 12.12 -0.74
CA GLU A 227 14.10 12.24 0.42
C GLU A 227 15.54 11.90 0.04
N ALA A 228 16.48 12.35 0.87
CA ALA A 228 17.91 12.06 0.70
C ALA A 228 18.40 12.29 -0.75
N PHE A 229 17.88 13.34 -1.40
CA PHE A 229 18.27 13.69 -2.75
C PHE A 229 19.70 14.20 -2.70
N ALA A 230 20.63 13.45 -3.27
CA ALA A 230 22.04 13.75 -3.22
C ALA A 230 22.66 13.55 -4.60
N LEU A 231 22.86 14.66 -5.31
CA LEU A 231 23.50 14.70 -6.61
C LEU A 231 24.87 15.36 -6.54
N ARG A 232 25.77 14.88 -7.38
CA ARG A 232 27.08 15.47 -7.60
C ARG A 232 27.42 15.46 -9.08
N THR A 233 28.15 16.46 -9.50
CA THR A 233 28.71 16.51 -10.84
C THR A 233 29.77 15.44 -11.05
N ILE A 234 29.87 14.94 -12.28
CA ILE A 234 30.85 13.93 -12.67
C ILE A 234 32.15 14.58 -13.18
N ASP A 235 32.02 15.76 -13.78
CA ASP A 235 33.13 16.52 -14.35
C ASP A 235 34.01 17.12 -13.25
N GLU A 236 35.32 16.88 -13.28
CA GLU A 236 36.28 17.45 -12.33
C GLU A 236 36.37 18.98 -12.40
N THR A 237 35.98 19.56 -13.55
CA THR A 237 35.97 21.02 -13.79
C THR A 237 34.90 21.73 -12.97
N PHE A 238 33.76 21.07 -12.70
CA PHE A 238 32.64 21.62 -11.95
C PHE A 238 32.42 20.73 -10.73
N GLN A 239 32.55 21.27 -9.52
CA GLN A 239 32.38 20.51 -8.28
C GLN A 239 31.09 20.88 -7.57
N TYR A 240 29.95 20.78 -8.27
CA TYR A 240 28.65 21.03 -7.67
C TYR A 240 28.17 19.81 -6.89
N GLN A 241 27.62 20.08 -5.71
CA GLN A 241 26.90 19.12 -4.88
C GLN A 241 25.53 19.71 -4.58
N VAL A 242 24.49 18.90 -4.79
CA VAL A 242 23.10 19.27 -4.54
C VAL A 242 22.53 18.25 -3.57
N ASP A 243 22.20 18.73 -2.38
CA ASP A 243 21.50 17.95 -1.36
C ASP A 243 20.12 18.54 -1.12
N GLY A 244 19.09 17.71 -0.94
CA GLY A 244 17.74 18.21 -0.73
C GLY A 244 16.67 17.16 -0.46
N ALA A 245 15.44 17.66 -0.48
CA ALA A 245 14.20 16.91 -0.41
C ALA A 245 13.12 17.68 -1.19
N GLY A 246 12.02 17.04 -1.50
CA GLY A 246 10.89 17.67 -2.18
C GLY A 246 9.70 16.73 -2.34
N ASP A 247 8.77 17.11 -3.20
CA ASP A 247 7.59 16.33 -3.53
C ASP A 247 7.60 16.00 -5.03
N TYR A 248 7.12 14.81 -5.37
CA TYR A 248 6.98 14.34 -6.74
C TYR A 248 5.55 13.88 -6.99
N GLU A 249 4.98 14.33 -8.10
CA GLU A 249 3.62 13.98 -8.51
C GLU A 249 3.66 13.23 -9.84
N GLN A 250 2.92 12.13 -9.92
CA GLN A 250 2.81 11.30 -11.12
C GLN A 250 1.33 11.02 -11.41
N GLY A 251 0.81 11.54 -12.53
CA GLY A 251 -0.58 11.34 -12.96
C GLY A 251 -0.81 11.69 -14.42
#